data_AF-A0A318S6L0-F1
#
_entry.id   AF-A0A318S6L0-F1
#
_cell.length_a   1.000
_cell.length_b   1.000
_cell.length_c   1.000
_cell.angle_alpha   90.00
_cell.angle_beta   90.00
_cell.angle_gamma   90.00
#
_symmetry.space_group_name_H-M   'P 1'
#
loop_
_entity.id
_entity.type
_entity.pdbx_description
1 polymer ?
#
loop_
_entity_poly.entity_id
_entity_poly.type
_entity_poly.pdbx_seq_one_letter_code
_entity_poly.pdbx_strand_id
1 'polypeptide(L)'
;MDRPTRRLVGCFLGPRDAVGAFGLWQSLPGAYVSAECHTDKLAAYRGVVFGALHKLGGTQHIERLNATLRARLPHLVRRSLSFSRSRANLETLVWLFVHRYNASFL
;
A
#
# COMPACT_ATOMS: atom_id res chain seq x y z
N MET A 1 -0.30 -5.70 2.53
CA MET A 1 0.80 -6.20 3.39
C MET A 1 0.40 -7.57 3.87
N ASP A 2 1.27 -8.56 3.69
CA ASP A 2 1.08 -9.87 4.26
C ASP A 2 1.32 -9.83 5.79
N ARG A 3 0.42 -10.42 6.57
CA ARG A 3 0.44 -10.28 8.04
C ARG A 3 1.53 -11.11 8.71
N PRO A 4 1.69 -12.41 8.40
CA PRO A 4 2.74 -13.24 8.99
C PRO A 4 4.13 -12.73 8.65
N THR A 5 4.40 -12.42 7.38
CA THR A 5 5.76 -12.02 6.96
C THR A 5 6.04 -10.53 7.10
N ARG A 6 5.01 -9.70 7.32
CA ARG A 6 5.07 -8.23 7.28
C ARG A 6 5.45 -7.63 5.93
N ARG A 7 5.65 -8.44 4.88
CA ARG A 7 6.10 -7.94 3.57
C ARG A 7 4.98 -7.22 2.83
N LEU A 8 5.35 -6.20 2.08
CA LEU A 8 4.50 -5.57 1.08
C LEU A 8 4.47 -6.46 -0.17
N VAL A 9 3.30 -7.04 -0.45
CA VAL A 9 3.10 -8.00 -1.55
C VAL A 9 2.39 -7.39 -2.75
N GLY A 10 1.88 -6.17 -2.62
CA GLY A 10 1.25 -5.41 -3.69
C GLY A 10 1.35 -3.92 -3.38
N CYS A 11 1.45 -3.11 -4.42
CA CYS A 11 1.55 -1.66 -4.34
C CYS A 11 1.01 -1.05 -5.63
N PHE A 12 0.23 0.01 -5.51
CA PHE A 12 -0.28 0.77 -6.63
C PHE A 12 -0.26 2.26 -6.31
N LEU A 13 0.28 3.07 -7.22
CA LEU A 13 0.39 4.53 -7.08
C LEU A 13 -0.74 5.19 -7.86
N GLY A 14 -1.84 5.48 -7.17
CA GLY A 14 -3.04 6.01 -7.80
C GLY A 14 -3.99 6.70 -6.82
N PRO A 15 -5.18 7.09 -7.30
CA PRO A 15 -6.20 7.74 -6.48
C PRO A 15 -6.74 6.83 -5.39
N ARG A 16 -7.40 7.41 -4.38
CA ARG A 16 -8.09 6.67 -3.29
C ARG A 16 -9.56 6.46 -3.66
N ASP A 17 -9.80 5.69 -4.71
CA ASP A 17 -11.13 5.39 -5.25
C ASP A 17 -11.21 3.94 -5.76
N ALA A 18 -12.25 3.60 -6.54
CA ALA A 18 -12.42 2.28 -7.12
C ALA A 18 -11.32 1.91 -8.13
N VAL A 19 -10.81 2.87 -8.90
CA VAL A 19 -9.68 2.64 -9.83
C VAL A 19 -8.42 2.32 -9.05
N GLY A 20 -8.16 3.05 -7.97
CA GLY A 20 -7.06 2.78 -7.05
C GLY A 20 -7.14 1.41 -6.39
N ALA A 21 -8.33 1.04 -5.91
CA ALA A 21 -8.56 -0.27 -5.31
C ALA A 21 -8.34 -1.41 -6.32
N PHE A 22 -8.81 -1.26 -7.55
CA PHE A 22 -8.60 -2.22 -8.63
C PHE A 22 -7.14 -2.33 -9.04
N GLY A 23 -6.43 -1.20 -9.20
CA GLY A 23 -5.00 -1.20 -9.50
C GLY A 23 -4.17 -1.89 -8.40
N LEU A 24 -4.53 -1.67 -7.13
CA LEU A 24 -3.91 -2.39 -6.01
C LEU A 24 -4.19 -3.90 -6.08
N TRP A 25 -5.43 -4.28 -6.37
CA TRP A 25 -5.81 -5.69 -6.51
C TRP A 25 -5.03 -6.39 -7.63
N GLN A 26 -4.91 -5.75 -8.80
CA GLN A 26 -4.14 -6.26 -9.93
C GLN A 26 -2.63 -6.38 -9.64
N SER A 27 -2.10 -5.58 -8.71
CA SER A 27 -0.68 -5.66 -8.34
C SER A 27 -0.34 -6.88 -7.47
N LEU A 28 -1.34 -7.60 -6.95
CA LEU A 28 -1.13 -8.75 -6.07
C LEU A 28 -0.69 -10.00 -6.87
N PRO A 29 0.30 -10.76 -6.39
CA PRO A 29 0.59 -12.08 -6.94
C PRO A 29 -0.61 -13.00 -6.81
N GLY A 30 -0.78 -13.93 -7.76
CA GLY A 30 -1.93 -14.83 -7.81
C GLY A 30 -2.20 -15.61 -6.51
N ALA A 31 -1.16 -15.94 -5.74
CA ALA A 31 -1.30 -16.61 -4.44
C ALA A 31 -2.09 -15.80 -3.38
N TYR A 32 -2.23 -14.47 -3.56
CA TYR A 32 -2.91 -13.59 -2.60
C TYR A 32 -4.36 -13.26 -2.97
N VAL A 33 -4.85 -13.66 -4.16
CA VAL A 33 -6.22 -13.33 -4.59
C VAL A 33 -7.31 -14.06 -3.79
N SER A 34 -6.96 -15.14 -3.12
CA SER A 34 -7.83 -15.91 -2.23
C SER A 34 -7.57 -15.64 -0.74
N ALA A 35 -6.70 -14.67 -0.41
CA ALA A 35 -6.35 -14.37 0.98
C ALA A 35 -7.44 -13.53 1.68
N GLU A 36 -7.59 -13.72 2.98
CA GLU A 36 -8.40 -12.82 3.80
C GLU A 36 -7.78 -11.41 3.81
N CYS A 37 -8.55 -10.44 3.36
CA CYS A 37 -8.14 -9.05 3.23
C CYS A 37 -8.80 -8.19 4.31
N HIS A 38 -7.95 -7.58 5.13
CA HIS A 38 -8.37 -6.63 6.15
C HIS A 38 -8.25 -5.20 5.64
N THR A 39 -9.36 -4.48 5.58
CA THR A 39 -9.38 -3.11 5.06
C THR A 39 -10.04 -2.13 6.02
N ASP A 40 -9.84 -0.84 5.75
CA ASP A 40 -10.73 0.19 6.30
C ASP A 40 -12.12 0.08 5.61
N LYS A 41 -13.11 0.80 6.12
CA LYS A 41 -14.50 0.73 5.61
C LYS A 41 -14.70 1.50 4.29
N LEU A 42 -13.66 1.79 3.52
CA LEU A 42 -13.80 2.47 2.24
C LEU A 42 -14.62 1.63 1.25
N ALA A 43 -15.68 2.22 0.71
CA ALA A 43 -16.64 1.53 -0.17
C ALA A 43 -15.99 0.91 -1.42
N ALA A 44 -14.91 1.52 -1.92
CA ALA A 44 -14.16 1.07 -3.10
C ALA A 44 -13.65 -0.39 -2.98
N TYR A 45 -13.36 -0.88 -1.77
CA TYR A 45 -12.85 -2.25 -1.59
C TYR A 45 -13.88 -3.33 -1.91
N ARG A 46 -15.18 -3.02 -1.86
CA ARG A 46 -16.26 -3.98 -2.16
C ARG A 46 -16.22 -4.47 -3.61
N GLY A 47 -15.61 -3.71 -4.52
CA GLY A 47 -15.47 -4.10 -5.93
C GLY A 47 -14.32 -5.06 -6.21
N VAL A 48 -13.44 -5.33 -5.24
CA VAL A 48 -12.21 -6.11 -5.45
C VAL A 48 -12.02 -7.23 -4.42
N VAL A 49 -12.49 -7.05 -3.18
CA VAL A 49 -12.46 -8.09 -2.15
C VAL A 49 -13.86 -8.62 -1.94
N PHE A 50 -14.07 -9.91 -2.22
CA PHE A 50 -15.41 -10.49 -2.26
C PHE A 50 -15.75 -11.33 -1.02
N GLY A 51 -16.99 -11.20 -0.57
CA GLY A 51 -17.63 -12.10 0.38
C GLY A 51 -16.86 -12.29 1.69
N ALA A 52 -16.67 -13.56 2.08
CA ALA A 52 -16.07 -13.93 3.36
C ALA A 52 -14.60 -13.49 3.51
N LEU A 53 -13.91 -13.21 2.39
CA LEU A 53 -12.51 -12.75 2.39
C LEU A 53 -12.39 -11.29 2.85
N HIS A 54 -13.46 -10.50 2.77
CA HIS A 54 -13.43 -9.09 3.16
C HIS A 54 -13.68 -8.93 4.67
N LYS A 55 -12.62 -8.64 5.43
CA LYS A 55 -12.70 -8.36 6.86
C LYS A 55 -12.54 -6.86 7.12
N LEU A 56 -13.45 -6.30 7.91
CA LEU A 56 -13.36 -4.90 8.32
C LEU A 56 -12.48 -4.75 9.57
N GLY A 57 -11.56 -3.80 9.55
CA GLY A 57 -10.66 -3.53 10.67
C GLY A 57 -9.45 -4.47 10.76
N GLY A 58 -8.69 -4.37 11.84
CA GLY A 58 -7.37 -5.02 11.95
C GLY A 58 -6.30 -4.35 11.06
N THR A 59 -6.48 -3.08 10.75
CA THR A 59 -5.63 -2.29 9.86
C THR A 59 -4.40 -1.68 10.56
N GLN A 60 -4.24 -1.92 11.86
CA GLN A 60 -3.19 -1.33 12.71
C GLN A 60 -1.78 -1.46 12.13
N HIS A 61 -1.46 -2.60 11.49
CA HIS A 61 -0.15 -2.83 10.91
C HIS A 61 0.11 -2.01 9.65
N ILE A 62 -0.86 -1.95 8.73
CA ILE A 62 -0.72 -1.14 7.51
C ILE A 62 -0.77 0.36 7.85
N GLU A 63 -1.54 0.75 8.87
CA GLU A 63 -1.57 2.12 9.39
C GLU A 63 -0.21 2.55 9.95
N ARG A 64 0.43 1.70 10.75
CA ARG A 64 1.79 1.95 11.27
C ARG A 64 2.82 2.04 10.14
N LEU A 65 2.72 1.17 9.14
CA LEU A 65 3.57 1.25 7.95
C LEU A 65 3.37 2.57 7.21
N ASN A 66 2.13 2.99 6.99
CA ASN A 66 1.81 4.26 6.34
C ASN A 66 2.36 5.47 7.13
N ALA A 67 2.32 5.42 8.46
CA ALA A 67 2.98 6.43 9.30
C ALA A 67 4.50 6.45 9.10
N THR A 68 5.13 5.27 9.06
CA THR A 68 6.57 5.13 8.81
C THR A 68 6.96 5.65 7.43
N LEU A 69 6.17 5.36 6.40
CA LEU A 69 6.39 5.84 5.04
C LEU A 69 6.35 7.36 4.99
N ARG A 70 5.35 8.00 5.60
CA ARG A 70 5.25 9.47 5.67
C ARG A 70 6.45 10.10 6.38
N ALA A 71 6.91 9.49 7.47
CA ALA A 71 8.07 9.99 8.21
C ALA A 71 9.38 9.84 7.43
N ARG A 72 9.55 8.74 6.68
CA ARG A 72 10.80 8.44 5.95
C ARG A 72 10.88 9.06 4.55
N LEU A 73 9.75 9.44 3.96
CA LEU A 73 9.69 10.02 2.61
C LEU A 73 9.20 11.49 2.66
N PRO A 74 10.00 12.43 3.21
CA PRO A 74 9.62 13.84 3.29
C PRO A 74 9.46 14.50 1.91
N HIS A 75 10.03 13.90 0.86
CA HIS A 75 9.89 14.26 -0.54
C HIS A 75 8.44 14.22 -1.05
N LEU A 76 7.58 13.40 -0.43
CA LEU A 76 6.16 13.29 -0.77
C LEU A 76 5.31 14.37 -0.09
N VAL A 77 5.84 15.06 0.92
CA VAL A 77 5.12 16.10 1.66
C VAL A 77 5.34 17.45 0.96
N ARG A 78 4.24 18.11 0.59
CA ARG A 78 4.27 19.43 -0.04
C ARG A 78 4.96 20.44 0.88
N ARG A 79 5.93 21.20 0.36
CA ARG A 79 6.66 22.31 1.03
C ARG A 79 7.84 21.93 1.96
N SER A 80 8.41 20.73 1.84
CA SER A 80 9.75 20.47 2.40
C SER A 80 10.86 20.93 1.43
N LEU A 81 12.06 21.22 1.93
CA LEU A 81 13.24 21.50 1.09
C LEU A 81 13.61 20.29 0.21
N SER A 82 13.27 19.08 0.65
CA SER A 82 13.45 17.83 -0.09
C SER A 82 12.33 17.53 -1.10
N PHE A 83 11.32 18.37 -1.25
CA PHE A 83 10.19 18.08 -2.14
C PHE A 83 10.63 18.00 -3.61
N SER A 84 10.16 16.98 -4.33
CA SER A 84 10.36 16.84 -5.78
C SER A 84 9.07 17.13 -6.53
N ARG A 85 9.15 17.90 -7.62
CA ARG A 85 8.04 18.11 -8.57
C ARG A 85 7.96 17.02 -9.64
N SER A 86 9.05 16.28 -9.86
CA SER A 86 9.08 15.19 -10.84
C SER A 86 8.28 14.00 -10.32
N ARG A 87 7.20 13.66 -11.02
CA ARG A 87 6.37 12.49 -10.71
C ARG A 87 7.19 11.20 -10.73
N ALA A 88 8.03 11.00 -11.74
CA ALA A 88 8.89 9.82 -11.86
C ALA A 88 9.82 9.65 -10.64
N ASN A 89 10.36 10.75 -10.12
CA ASN A 89 11.20 10.70 -8.92
C ASN A 89 10.37 10.31 -7.69
N LEU A 90 9.17 10.86 -7.52
CA LEU A 90 8.29 10.51 -6.41
C LEU A 90 7.87 9.04 -6.46
N GLU A 91 7.54 8.52 -7.64
CA GLU A 91 7.22 7.10 -7.84
C GLU A 91 8.43 6.20 -7.51
N THR A 92 9.62 6.57 -8.02
CA THR A 92 10.87 5.85 -7.74
C THR A 92 11.16 5.78 -6.24
N LEU A 93 10.95 6.88 -5.51
CA LEU A 93 11.14 6.91 -4.06
C LEU A 93 10.21 5.94 -3.33
N VAL A 94 8.95 5.83 -3.75
CA VAL A 94 8.03 4.84 -3.16
C VAL A 94 8.47 3.42 -3.48
N TRP A 95 8.85 3.13 -4.72
CA TRP A 95 9.34 1.79 -5.09
C TRP A 95 10.60 1.41 -4.31
N LEU A 96 11.58 2.31 -4.20
CA LEU A 96 12.79 2.10 -3.39
C LEU A 96 12.44 1.85 -1.91
N PHE A 97 11.47 2.58 -1.36
CA PHE A 97 11.00 2.33 0.00
C PHE A 97 10.42 0.92 0.15
N VAL A 98 9.55 0.50 -0.77
CA VAL A 98 8.93 -0.83 -0.76
C VAL A 98 10.00 -1.93 -0.81
N HIS A 99 10.97 -1.81 -1.71
CA HIS A 99 12.08 -2.77 -1.83
C HIS A 99 12.92 -2.83 -0.56
N ARG A 100 13.34 -1.67 -0.02
CA ARG A 100 14.15 -1.62 1.21
C ARG A 100 13.39 -2.13 2.43
N TYR A 101 12.09 -1.84 2.52
CA TYR A 101 11.24 -2.34 3.59
C TYR A 101 11.12 -3.88 3.54
N ASN A 102 10.87 -4.45 2.37
CA ASN A 102 10.80 -5.91 2.23
C ASN A 102 12.15 -6.58 2.50
N ALA A 103 13.26 -5.95 2.11
CA ALA A 103 14.60 -6.46 2.35
C ALA A 103 15.00 -6.46 3.84
N SER A 104 14.32 -5.71 4.72
CA SER A 104 14.59 -5.74 6.17
C SER A 104 14.01 -6.96 6.88
N PHE A 105 13.31 -7.83 6.16
CA PHE A 105 12.76 -9.10 6.66
C PHE A 105 13.45 -10.31 6.00
N LEU A 106 14.66 -10.12 5.46
CA LEU A 106 15.61 -11.17 5.11
C LEU A 106 16.46 -11.48 6.34
#